data_AF-A0AAW1HVZ9-F1
#
_entry.id   AF-A0AAW1HVZ9-F1
#
_cell.length_a   1.000
_cell.length_b   1.000
_cell.length_c   1.000
_cell.angle_alpha   90.00
_cell.angle_beta   90.00
_cell.angle_gamma   90.00
#
_symmetry.space_group_name_H-M   'P 1'
#
loop_
_entity.id
_entity.type
_entity.pdbx_description
1 polymer ?
#
loop_
_entity_poly.entity_id
_entity_poly.type
_entity_poly.pdbx_seq_one_letter_code
_entity_poly.pdbx_strand_id
1 'polypeptide(L)'
;MGSSEEFKVPKLEENNYFPWSVKAKAALIQKQCWEAIDPGYSAPMSENENKVNQKALSFLLLSVSDNYLEDIGECEQAKSA
;
A
#
# COMPACT_ATOMS: atom_id res chain seq x y z
N MET A 1 0.53 29.68 0.06
CA MET A 1 1.32 28.45 0.27
C MET A 1 0.48 27.51 1.12
N GLY A 2 -0.38 26.70 0.49
CA GLY A 2 -1.12 25.70 1.24
C GLY A 2 -0.16 24.56 1.54
N SER A 3 0.16 24.33 2.81
CA SER A 3 0.79 23.09 3.22
C SER A 3 -0.09 21.95 2.73
N SER A 4 0.39 21.16 1.77
CA SER A 4 -0.22 19.87 1.48
C SER A 4 -0.10 19.06 2.76
N GLU A 5 -1.15 19.05 3.58
CA GLU A 5 -1.22 18.15 4.71
C GLU A 5 -1.08 16.74 4.14
N GLU A 6 0.10 16.14 4.31
CA GLU A 6 0.28 14.73 4.01
C GLU A 6 -0.72 13.97 4.87
N PHE A 7 -1.76 13.44 4.23
CA PHE A 7 -2.77 12.62 4.87
C PHE A 7 -2.06 11.43 5.52
N LYS A 8 -1.94 11.46 6.85
CA LYS A 8 -1.39 10.34 7.62
C LYS A 8 -2.42 9.22 7.65
N VAL A 9 -2.12 8.14 6.95
CA VAL A 9 -2.82 6.87 7.14
C VAL A 9 -2.40 6.31 8.50
N PRO A 10 -3.34 6.02 9.41
CA PRO A 10 -2.99 5.40 10.69
C PRO A 10 -2.33 4.04 10.42
N LYS A 11 -1.49 3.54 11.33
CA LYS A 11 -1.02 2.16 11.24
C LYS A 11 -2.20 1.19 11.36
N LEU A 12 -2.19 0.12 10.58
CA LEU A 12 -3.12 -1.00 10.75
C LEU A 12 -2.90 -1.65 12.12
N GLU A 13 -3.98 -1.82 12.87
CA GLU A 13 -4.04 -2.49 14.15
C GLU A 13 -5.24 -3.45 14.15
N GLU A 14 -5.28 -4.37 15.12
CA GLU A 14 -6.29 -5.44 15.20
C GLU A 14 -7.75 -4.95 15.12
N ASN A 15 -8.04 -3.74 15.58
CA ASN A 15 -9.41 -3.21 15.69
C ASN A 15 -9.72 -2.04 14.72
N ASN A 16 -8.85 -1.73 13.76
CA ASN A 16 -9.01 -0.55 12.90
C ASN A 16 -8.96 -0.84 11.39
N TYR A 17 -9.09 -2.11 10.98
CA TYR A 17 -8.98 -2.52 9.59
C TYR A 17 -9.90 -1.75 8.63
N PHE A 18 -11.18 -1.55 8.98
CA PHE A 18 -12.12 -0.81 8.12
C PHE A 18 -11.69 0.65 7.88
N PRO A 19 -11.47 1.49 8.91
CA PRO A 19 -11.01 2.86 8.67
C PRO A 19 -9.60 2.92 8.07
N TRP A 20 -8.72 1.95 8.36
CA TRP A 20 -7.40 1.84 7.72
C TRP A 20 -7.53 1.59 6.21
N SER A 21 -8.27 0.56 5.80
CA SER A 21 -8.38 0.14 4.39
C SER A 21 -8.94 1.25 3.49
N VAL A 22 -9.93 2.00 3.97
CA VAL A 22 -10.49 3.16 3.24
C VAL A 22 -9.43 4.25 3.03
N LYS A 23 -8.63 4.56 4.05
CA LYS A 23 -7.57 5.57 3.98
C LYS A 23 -6.37 5.10 3.15
N ALA A 24 -5.98 3.84 3.29
CA ALA A 24 -4.93 3.21 2.50
C ALA A 24 -5.28 3.23 1.02
N LYS A 25 -6.52 2.85 0.65
CA LYS A 25 -7.02 2.96 -0.71
C LYS A 25 -6.95 4.39 -1.25
N ALA A 26 -7.44 5.37 -0.49
CA ALA A 26 -7.39 6.77 -0.90
C ALA A 26 -5.95 7.27 -1.13
N ALA A 27 -5.01 6.87 -0.26
CA ALA A 27 -3.60 7.22 -0.39
C ALA A 27 -2.91 6.55 -1.59
N LEU A 28 -3.19 5.27 -1.85
CA LEU A 28 -2.69 4.54 -3.01
C LEU A 28 -3.21 5.13 -4.34
N ILE A 29 -4.47 5.56 -4.39
CA ILE A 29 -5.04 6.26 -5.55
C ILE A 29 -4.32 7.60 -5.77
N GLN A 30 -4.12 8.40 -4.71
CA GLN A 30 -3.38 9.67 -4.81
C GLN A 30 -1.93 9.46 -5.26
N LYS A 31 -1.32 8.34 -4.85
CA LYS A 31 0.04 7.94 -5.25
C LYS A 31 0.10 7.26 -6.62
N GLN A 32 -1.03 7.11 -7.32
CA GLN A 32 -1.14 6.46 -8.63
C GLN A 32 -0.55 5.05 -8.64
N CYS A 33 -0.84 4.25 -7.60
CA CYS A 33 -0.38 2.87 -7.51
C CYS A 33 -1.44 1.88 -7.00
N TRP A 34 -2.71 2.31 -6.94
CA TRP A 34 -3.83 1.43 -6.58
C TRP A 34 -4.00 0.24 -7.54
N GLU A 35 -3.68 0.43 -8.81
CA GLU A 35 -3.73 -0.63 -9.83
C GLU A 35 -2.83 -1.84 -9.53
N ALA A 36 -1.78 -1.66 -8.72
CA ALA A 36 -0.92 -2.76 -8.25
C ALA A 36 -1.62 -3.67 -7.22
N ILE A 37 -2.70 -3.18 -6.60
CA ILE A 37 -3.54 -3.93 -5.66
C ILE A 37 -4.75 -4.51 -6.38
N ASP A 38 -5.49 -3.67 -7.11
CA ASP A 38 -6.78 -4.01 -7.71
C ASP A 38 -6.92 -3.37 -9.11
N PRO A 39 -6.99 -4.17 -10.21
CA PRO A 39 -7.06 -5.64 -10.24
C PRO A 39 -5.76 -6.36 -9.85
N GLY A 40 -4.64 -5.63 -9.74
CA GLY A 40 -3.34 -6.16 -9.37
C GLY A 40 -2.53 -6.64 -10.56
N TYR A 41 -1.21 -6.41 -10.52
CA TYR A 41 -0.31 -6.90 -11.55
C TYR A 41 -0.06 -8.41 -11.42
N SER A 42 0.26 -9.07 -12.53
CA SER A 42 0.69 -10.46 -12.59
C SER A 42 2.15 -10.55 -13.04
N ALA A 43 2.81 -11.67 -12.72
CA ALA A 43 4.14 -11.94 -13.25
C ALA A 43 4.02 -12.52 -14.67
N PRO A 44 4.94 -12.18 -15.60
CA PRO A 44 6.03 -11.21 -15.46
C PRO A 44 5.54 -9.75 -15.58
N MET A 45 6.10 -8.87 -14.76
CA MET A 45 5.84 -7.42 -14.82
C MET A 45 6.88 -6.72 -15.68
N SER A 46 6.47 -5.68 -16.43
CA SER A 46 7.39 -4.71 -17.02
C SER A 46 8.15 -3.93 -15.94
N GLU A 47 9.22 -3.25 -16.32
CA GLU A 47 9.99 -2.39 -15.40
C GLU A 47 9.10 -1.30 -14.75
N ASN A 48 8.15 -0.74 -15.50
CA ASN A 48 7.24 0.27 -14.98
C ASN A 48 6.24 -0.31 -13.97
N GLU A 49 5.62 -1.45 -14.30
CA GLU A 49 4.70 -2.14 -13.38
C GLU A 49 5.43 -2.58 -12.10
N ASN A 50 6.68 -3.04 -12.21
CA ASN A 50 7.50 -3.38 -11.05
C ASN A 50 7.72 -2.17 -10.14
N LYS A 51 8.04 -1.00 -10.71
CA LYS A 51 8.18 0.26 -9.93
C LYS A 51 6.88 0.63 -9.21
N VAL A 52 5.73 0.51 -9.89
CA VAL A 52 4.42 0.81 -9.28
C VAL A 52 4.06 -0.20 -8.19
N ASN A 53 4.35 -1.50 -8.41
CA ASN A 53 4.20 -2.56 -7.42
C ASN A 53 5.04 -2.30 -6.16
N GLN A 54 6.34 -2.03 -6.33
CA GLN A 54 7.25 -1.74 -5.21
C GLN A 54 6.82 -0.48 -4.44
N LYS A 55 6.30 0.53 -5.14
CA LYS A 55 5.74 1.73 -4.51
C LYS A 55 4.51 1.42 -3.65
N ALA A 56 3.59 0.60 -4.15
CA ALA A 56 2.41 0.19 -3.41
C ALA A 56 2.78 -0.70 -2.21
N LEU A 57 3.66 -1.68 -2.39
CA LEU A 57 4.14 -2.56 -1.33
C LEU A 57 4.86 -1.79 -0.22
N SER A 58 5.77 -0.87 -0.59
CA SER A 58 6.46 0.00 0.38
C SER A 58 5.47 0.85 1.18
N PHE A 59 4.41 1.34 0.53
CA PHE A 59 3.36 2.08 1.22
C PHE A 59 2.62 1.19 2.23
N LEU A 60 2.24 -0.03 1.85
CA LEU A 60 1.59 -0.99 2.75
C LEU A 60 2.47 -1.28 3.97
N LEU A 61 3.75 -1.61 3.75
CA LEU A 61 4.75 -1.83 4.81
C LEU A 61 4.84 -0.69 5.83
N LEU A 62 4.82 0.56 5.36
CA LEU A 62 4.88 1.73 6.23
C LEU A 62 3.55 2.04 6.94
N SER A 63 2.46 1.45 6.47
CA SER A 63 1.10 1.72 6.93
C SER A 63 0.53 0.65 7.87
N VAL A 64 1.29 -0.39 8.21
CA VAL A 64 0.86 -1.42 9.17
C VAL A 64 1.62 -1.31 10.50
N SER A 65 1.09 -1.93 11.55
CA SER A 65 1.84 -2.15 12.79
C SER A 65 2.89 -3.24 12.62
N ASP A 66 3.87 -3.24 13.52
CA ASP A 66 5.06 -4.09 13.41
C ASP A 66 4.70 -5.59 13.49
N ASN A 67 3.56 -5.91 14.10
CA ASN A 67 3.01 -7.28 14.20
C ASN A 67 2.65 -7.89 12.84
N TYR A 68 2.43 -7.07 11.81
CA TYR A 68 2.09 -7.54 10.46
C TYR A 68 3.31 -7.59 9.53
N LEU A 69 4.46 -7.03 9.94
CA LEU A 69 5.63 -6.91 9.05
C LEU A 69 6.20 -8.26 8.62
N GLU A 70 6.09 -9.29 9.45
CA GLU A 70 6.50 -10.66 9.09
C GLU A 70 5.63 -11.20 7.94
N ASP A 71 4.32 -11.00 8.01
CA ASP A 71 3.38 -11.50 6.99
C ASP A 71 3.55 -10.78 5.65
N ILE A 72 3.67 -9.45 5.67
CA ILE A 72 3.73 -8.65 4.43
C ILE A 72 5.14 -8.45 3.90
N GLY A 73 6.18 -8.64 4.74
CA GLY A 73 7.58 -8.46 4.36
C GLY A 73 8.07 -9.46 3.31
N GLU A 74 7.45 -10.64 3.28
CA GLU A 74 7.72 -11.70 2.31
C GLU A 74 6.93 -11.55 1.00
N CYS A 75 6.03 -10.56 0.91
CA CYS A 75 5.21 -10.35 -0.28
C CYS A 75 6.03 -9.69 -1.40
N GLU A 76 6.16 -10.37 -2.54
CA GLU A 76 6.76 -9.78 -3.75
C GLU A 76 5.79 -8.83 -4.48
N GLN A 77 4.48 -9.01 -4.27
CA GLN A 77 3.42 -8.28 -4.96
C GLN A 77 2.55 -7.54 -3.96
N ALA A 78 2.24 -6.28 -4.26
CA ALA A 78 1.45 -5.43 -3.38
C ALA A 78 0.03 -5.98 -3.15
N LYS A 79 -0.57 -6.65 -4.15
CA LYS A 79 -1.88 -7.32 -4.01
C LYS A 79 -1.89 -8.51 -3.05
N SER A 80 -0.72 -9.03 -2.68
CA SER A 80 -0.55 -10.20 -1.82
C SER A 80 -0.27 -9.83 -0.36
N ALA A 81 0.08 -8.56 -0.12
CA ALA A 81 0.22 -7.97 1.22
C ALA A 81 -1.15 -7.56 1.78
#